data_AF-A0A355V0K8-F1
#
_entry.id   AF-A0A355V0K8-F1
#
_cell.length_a   1.000
_cell.length_b   1.000
_cell.length_c   1.000
_cell.angle_alpha   90.00
_cell.angle_beta   90.00
_cell.angle_gamma   90.00
#
_symmetry.space_group_name_H-M   'P 1'
#
loop_
_entity.id
_entity.type
_entity.pdbx_description
1 polymer ?
#
loop_
_entity_poly.entity_id
_entity_poly.type
_entity_poly.pdbx_seq_one_letter_code
_entity_poly.pdbx_strand_id
1 'polypeptide(L)'
;MESNNKHCYGCKYYKPYFTKGYTQFDRCDIGLCTKKKSTVERHEICDKYENMYYRRINRKQAALDALTEHINVLAEIKQILDEEDDEAIKELFFDFKNRKR
;
A
#
# COMPACT_ATOMS: atom_id res chain seq x y z
N MET A 1 31.74 9.43 2.18
CA MET A 1 32.01 8.01 2.50
C MET A 1 30.94 7.19 1.83
N GLU A 2 31.26 6.57 0.69
CA GLU A 2 30.33 5.77 -0.10
C GLU A 2 29.93 4.53 0.68
N SER A 3 28.66 4.47 1.06
CA SER A 3 28.09 3.43 1.90
C SER A 3 28.12 2.08 1.18
N ASN A 4 29.04 1.20 1.63
CA ASN A 4 29.19 -0.22 1.30
C ASN A 4 27.97 -1.10 1.68
N ASN A 5 26.74 -0.56 1.60
CA ASN A 5 25.50 -1.21 2.01
C ASN A 5 24.89 -2.13 0.91
N LYS A 6 25.73 -2.73 0.06
CA LYS A 6 25.30 -3.67 -1.00
C LYS A 6 25.41 -5.14 -0.57
N HIS A 7 25.22 -5.41 0.71
CA HIS A 7 25.27 -6.76 1.24
C HIS A 7 24.08 -7.59 0.74
N CYS A 8 24.32 -8.88 0.48
CA CYS A 8 23.30 -9.82 0.01
C CYS A 8 22.00 -9.79 0.84
N TYR A 9 22.08 -9.63 2.17
CA TYR A 9 20.88 -9.61 3.03
C TYR A 9 19.87 -8.50 2.70
N GLY A 10 20.30 -7.39 2.10
CA GLY A 10 19.43 -6.29 1.68
C GLY A 10 18.90 -6.43 0.24
N CYS A 11 19.41 -7.42 -0.49
CA CYS A 11 19.12 -7.62 -1.90
C CYS A 11 17.80 -8.38 -2.10
N LYS A 12 16.98 -7.95 -3.07
CA LYS A 12 15.69 -8.61 -3.39
C LYS A 12 15.85 -10.06 -3.88
N TYR A 13 17.06 -10.42 -4.34
CA TYR A 13 17.39 -11.72 -4.89
C TYR A 13 17.92 -12.72 -3.85
N TYR A 14 18.21 -12.27 -2.62
CA TYR A 14 18.69 -13.14 -1.56
C TYR A 14 17.53 -13.85 -0.85
N LYS A 15 17.67 -15.16 -0.65
CA LYS A 15 16.72 -16.01 0.09
C LYS A 15 17.49 -16.68 1.24
N PRO A 16 17.30 -16.24 2.50
CA PRO A 16 18.01 -16.83 3.63
C PRO A 16 17.60 -18.30 3.83
N TYR A 17 18.56 -19.13 4.20
CA TYR A 17 18.27 -20.47 4.71
C TYR A 17 17.97 -20.40 6.21
N PHE A 18 17.30 -21.43 6.69
CA PHE A 18 16.93 -21.58 8.09
C PHE A 18 17.20 -22.99 8.56
N THR A 19 17.72 -23.11 9.78
CA THR A 19 17.84 -24.38 10.49
C THR A 19 16.60 -24.54 11.37
N LYS A 20 15.94 -25.70 11.31
CA LYS A 20 14.80 -26.02 12.17
C LYS A 20 15.31 -26.41 13.56
N GLY A 21 14.99 -25.60 14.56
CA GLY A 21 15.19 -25.92 15.97
C GLY A 21 13.97 -26.62 16.58
N TYR A 22 14.02 -26.85 17.90
CA TYR A 22 12.93 -27.52 18.64
C TYR A 22 11.64 -26.72 18.65
N THR A 23 11.72 -25.40 18.80
CA THR A 23 10.57 -24.49 18.92
C THR A 23 10.63 -23.30 17.95
N GLN A 24 11.71 -23.16 17.18
CA GLN A 24 11.95 -22.01 16.31
C GLN A 24 12.72 -22.37 15.05
N PHE A 25 12.79 -21.43 14.10
CA PHE A 25 13.65 -21.52 12.92
C PHE A 25 14.76 -20.49 13.02
N ASP A 26 16.00 -20.95 13.14
CA ASP A 26 17.16 -20.08 13.25
C ASP A 26 17.67 -19.72 11.86
N ARG A 27 17.84 -18.43 11.61
CA ARG A 27 18.34 -17.96 10.31
C ARG A 27 19.82 -18.28 10.18
N CYS A 28 20.21 -18.89 9.06
CA CYS A 28 21.60 -19.12 8.72
C CYS A 28 22.27 -17.84 8.20
N ASP A 29 23.60 -17.75 8.35
CA ASP A 29 24.42 -16.70 7.72
C ASP A 29 24.66 -16.92 6.21
N ILE A 30 24.01 -17.94 5.64
CA ILE A 30 24.05 -18.27 4.22
C ILE A 30 22.63 -18.31 3.65
N GLY A 31 22.53 -18.10 2.34
CA GLY A 31 21.27 -18.20 1.63
C GLY A 31 21.47 -18.35 0.13
N LEU A 32 20.37 -18.58 -0.59
CA LEU A 32 20.38 -18.66 -2.04
C LEU A 32 20.32 -17.26 -2.65
N CYS A 33 21.27 -16.93 -3.52
CA CYS A 33 21.12 -15.81 -4.45
C CYS A 33 20.45 -16.29 -5.73
N THR A 34 19.21 -15.89 -6.00
CA THR A 34 18.48 -16.33 -7.20
C THR A 34 19.07 -15.83 -8.51
N LYS A 35 19.89 -14.76 -8.47
CA LYS A 35 20.62 -14.25 -9.65
C LYS A 35 21.90 -15.01 -9.95
N LYS A 36 22.68 -15.37 -8.93
CA LYS A 36 23.89 -16.20 -9.09
C LYS A 36 23.54 -17.69 -9.19
N LYS A 37 22.33 -18.09 -8.76
CA LYS A 37 21.88 -19.47 -8.59
C LYS A 37 22.84 -20.28 -7.71
N SER A 38 23.41 -19.63 -6.70
CA SER A 38 24.40 -20.20 -5.79
C SER A 38 24.10 -19.79 -4.35
N THR A 39 24.61 -20.57 -3.42
CA THR A 39 24.66 -20.18 -2.00
C THR A 39 25.68 -19.06 -1.84
N VAL A 40 25.29 -18.01 -1.14
CA VAL A 40 26.11 -16.83 -0.82
C VAL A 40 26.02 -16.52 0.66
N GLU A 41 27.03 -15.85 1.19
CA GLU A 41 27.01 -15.35 2.56
C GLU A 41 26.12 -14.11 2.67
N ARG A 42 25.49 -13.97 3.83
CA ARG A 42 24.60 -12.86 4.15
C ARG A 42 25.29 -11.49 4.01
N HIS A 43 26.55 -11.43 4.41
CA HIS A 43 27.38 -10.22 4.44
C HIS A 43 28.28 -10.07 3.20
N GLU A 44 28.17 -10.96 2.21
CA GLU A 44 28.88 -10.80 0.94
C GLU A 44 28.38 -9.54 0.20
N ILE A 45 29.31 -8.77 -0.38
CA ILE A 45 28.97 -7.64 -1.25
C ILE A 45 28.51 -8.17 -2.61
N CYS A 46 27.39 -7.65 -3.12
CA CYS A 46 26.80 -8.11 -4.36
C CYS A 46 26.91 -7.06 -5.47
N ASP A 47 27.62 -7.38 -6.56
CA ASP A 47 27.72 -6.50 -7.73
C ASP A 47 26.37 -6.33 -8.44
N LYS A 48 25.53 -7.38 -8.36
CA LYS A 48 24.14 -7.40 -8.88
C LYS A 48 23.13 -7.04 -7.79
N TYR A 49 23.55 -6.27 -6.78
CA TYR A 49 22.68 -5.85 -5.69
C TYR A 49 21.51 -5.05 -6.25
N GLU A 50 20.30 -5.44 -5.87
CA GLU A 50 19.11 -4.65 -6.12
C GLU A 50 18.29 -4.56 -4.85
N ASN A 51 17.97 -3.32 -4.48
CA ASN A 51 17.36 -3.00 -3.22
C ASN A 51 15.97 -3.66 -3.10
N MET A 52 15.72 -4.39 -2.00
CA MET A 52 14.43 -5.06 -1.74
C MET A 52 13.25 -4.08 -1.56
N TYR A 53 13.52 -2.79 -1.35
CA TYR A 53 12.51 -1.79 -1.01
C TYR A 53 11.44 -1.51 -2.08
N TYR A 54 11.61 -1.98 -3.33
CA TYR A 54 10.56 -1.87 -4.36
C TYR A 54 9.26 -2.62 -4.03
N ARG A 55 9.24 -3.49 -3.00
CA ARG A 55 8.01 -4.15 -2.53
C ARG A 55 7.24 -3.39 -1.45
N ARG A 56 7.70 -2.21 -1.02
CA ARG A 56 6.76 -1.22 -0.49
C ARG A 56 6.01 -0.67 -1.69
N ILE A 57 5.03 -1.42 -2.18
CA ILE A 57 3.90 -0.93 -2.97
C ILE A 57 3.66 0.51 -2.53
N ASN A 58 3.76 1.45 -3.47
CA ASN A 58 3.84 2.88 -3.23
C ASN A 58 2.75 3.28 -2.21
N ARG A 59 3.09 3.28 -0.92
CA ARG A 59 2.10 3.38 0.17
C ARG A 59 1.36 4.70 0.06
N LYS A 60 2.06 5.72 -0.45
CA LYS A 60 1.50 6.99 -0.83
C LYS A 60 0.44 6.84 -1.93
N GLN A 61 0.70 6.10 -3.00
CA GLN A 61 -0.30 5.86 -4.04
C GLN A 61 -1.51 5.09 -3.50
N ALA A 62 -1.30 3.99 -2.77
CA ALA A 62 -2.40 3.23 -2.18
C ALA A 62 -3.24 4.09 -1.22
N ALA A 63 -2.61 4.97 -0.43
CA ALA A 63 -3.31 5.92 0.43
C ALA A 63 -4.05 7.01 -0.36
N LEU A 64 -3.48 7.50 -1.47
CA LEU A 64 -4.12 8.47 -2.34
C LEU A 64 -5.34 7.88 -3.05
N ASP A 65 -5.25 6.64 -3.52
CA ASP A 65 -6.35 5.93 -4.18
C ASP A 65 -7.52 5.76 -3.20
N ALA A 66 -7.24 5.26 -1.99
CA ALA A 66 -8.25 5.13 -0.93
C ALA A 66 -8.88 6.47 -0.52
N LEU A 67 -8.07 7.53 -0.39
CA LEU A 67 -8.58 8.86 -0.08
C LEU A 67 -9.50 9.39 -1.18
N THR A 68 -9.12 9.19 -2.45
CA THR A 68 -9.91 9.62 -3.60
C THR A 68 -11.26 8.91 -3.65
N GLU A 69 -11.28 7.59 -3.41
CA GLU A 69 -12.51 6.81 -3.31
C GLU A 69 -13.45 7.36 -2.24
N HIS A 70 -12.94 7.62 -1.03
CA HIS A 70 -13.76 8.18 0.04
C HIS A 70 -14.27 9.59 -0.22
N ILE A 71 -13.48 10.45 -0.89
CA ILE A 71 -13.94 11.78 -1.30
C ILE A 71 -15.11 11.68 -2.28
N ASN A 72 -15.06 10.75 -3.24
CA ASN A 72 -16.13 10.55 -4.20
C ASN A 72 -17.41 10.07 -3.50
N VAL A 73 -17.31 9.10 -2.58
CA VAL A 73 -18.46 8.63 -1.80
C VAL A 73 -19.09 9.77 -0.98
N LEU A 74 -18.28 10.62 -0.36
CA LEU A 74 -18.79 11.78 0.37
C LEU A 74 -19.47 12.81 -0.54
N ALA A 75 -18.95 13.00 -1.76
CA ALA A 75 -19.56 13.88 -2.74
C ALA A 75 -20.93 13.36 -3.21
N GLU A 76 -21.06 12.04 -3.43
CA GLU A 76 -22.33 11.38 -3.75
C GLU A 76 -23.35 11.52 -2.62
N ILE A 77 -22.94 11.27 -1.37
CA ILE A 77 -23.81 11.46 -0.19
C ILE A 77 -24.29 12.91 -0.11
N LYS A 78 -23.38 13.87 -0.32
CA LYS A 78 -23.74 15.29 -0.33
C LYS A 78 -24.80 15.58 -1.39
N GLN A 79 -24.62 15.07 -2.61
CA GLN A 79 -25.57 15.28 -3.69
C GLN A 79 -26.96 14.75 -3.35
N ILE A 80 -27.06 13.56 -2.76
CA ILE A 80 -28.35 12.99 -2.32
C ILE A 80 -29.03 13.90 -1.30
N LEU A 81 -28.29 14.40 -0.31
CA LEU A 81 -28.82 15.30 0.71
C LEU A 81 -29.27 16.65 0.13
N ASP A 82 -28.50 17.21 -0.80
CA ASP A 82 -28.87 18.46 -1.48
C ASP A 82 -30.14 18.26 -2.34
N GLU A 83 -30.32 17.09 -2.96
CA GLU A 83 -31.52 16.75 -3.74
C GLU A 83 -32.77 16.59 -2.83
N GLU A 84 -32.63 15.95 -1.67
CA GLU A 84 -33.72 15.82 -0.67
C GLU A 84 -34.20 17.19 -0.15
N ASP A 85 -33.26 18.09 0.15
CA ASP A 85 -33.58 19.46 0.59
C ASP A 85 -34.31 20.25 -0.50
N ASP A 86 -33.86 20.14 -1.76
CA ASP A 86 -34.49 20.83 -2.90
C ASP A 86 -35.91 20.34 -3.19
N GLU A 87 -36.17 19.03 -3.06
CA GLU A 87 -37.52 18.46 -3.20
C GLU A 87 -38.45 18.93 -2.08
N ALA A 88 -37.99 18.88 -0.83
CA ALA A 88 -38.76 19.36 0.32
C ALA A 88 -39.13 20.86 0.20
N ILE A 89 -38.19 21.68 -0.29
CA ILE A 89 -38.44 23.11 -0.55
C ILE A 89 -39.50 23.28 -1.65
N LYS A 90 -39.41 22.53 -2.75
CA LYS A 90 -40.39 22.60 -3.85
C LYS A 90 -41.79 22.19 -3.41
N GLU A 91 -41.92 21.14 -2.59
CA GLU A 91 -43.21 20.72 -2.02
C GLU A 91 -43.82 21.82 -1.14
N LEU A 92 -43.02 22.42 -0.24
CA LEU A 92 -43.47 23.54 0.60
C LEU A 92 -43.94 24.75 -0.23
N PHE A 93 -43.21 25.10 -1.30
CA PHE A 93 -43.61 26.18 -2.20
C PHE A 93 -44.90 25.87 -2.97
N PHE A 94 -45.08 24.63 -3.43
CA PHE A 94 -46.29 24.19 -4.11
C PHE A 94 -47.51 24.26 -3.19
N ASP A 95 -47.39 23.75 -1.97
CA ASP A 95 -48.43 23.80 -0.94
C ASP A 95 -48.81 25.25 -0.59
N PHE A 96 -47.82 26.12 -0.42
CA PHE A 96 -48.06 27.53 -0.12
C PHE A 96 -48.80 28.25 -1.26
N LYS A 97 -48.52 27.91 -2.52
CA LYS A 97 -49.18 28.47 -3.70
C LYS A 97 -50.63 28.00 -3.83
N ASN A 98 -50.90 26.74 -3.48
CA ASN A 98 -52.27 26.18 -3.52
C ASN A 98 -53.15 26.68 -2.37
N ARG A 99 -52.58 26.98 -1.19
CA ARG A 99 -53.34 27.57 -0.06
C ARG A 99 -53.75 29.04 -0.26
N LYS A 100 -53.15 29.75 -1.22
CA LYS A 100 -53.49 31.14 -1.57
C LYS A 100 -54.54 31.27 -2.69
N ARG A 101 -55.06 30.15 -3.19
CA ARG A 101 -56.07 30.11 -4.26
C ARG A 101 -57.47 29.89 -3.73
#